data_AF-A0A4R6S3V9-F1
#
_entry.id   AF-A0A4R6S3V9-F1
#
_cell.length_a   1.000
_cell.length_b   1.000
_cell.length_c   1.000
_cell.angle_alpha   90.00
_cell.angle_beta   90.00
_cell.angle_gamma   90.00
#
_symmetry.space_group_name_H-M   'P 1'
#
loop_
_entity.id
_entity.type
_entity.pdbx_description
1 polymer ?
#
loop_
_entity_poly.entity_id
_entity_poly.type
_entity_poly.pdbx_seq_one_letter_code
_entity_poly.pdbx_strand_id
1 'polypeptide(L)'
;MFNVTCTPGQNASAAYMQITSEIPALVIYTDPVNMAVQLPPFPGGDQVLVRFCRELAREAAKLADALEASQAGPRHRLADGEGL
;
A
#
# COMPACT_ATOMS: atom_id res chain seq x y z
N MET A 1 15.83 -3.52 -14.40
CA MET A 1 15.13 -3.94 -13.17
C MET A 1 15.43 -2.91 -12.10
N PHE A 2 14.43 -2.20 -11.59
CA PHE A 2 14.59 -1.21 -10.53
C PHE A 2 13.88 -1.76 -9.29
N ASN A 3 14.63 -2.06 -8.23
CA ASN A 3 14.07 -2.44 -6.95
C ASN A 3 14.06 -1.21 -6.05
N VAL A 4 12.89 -0.85 -5.53
CA VAL A 4 12.78 0.18 -4.52
C VAL A 4 12.38 -0.48 -3.21
N THR A 5 13.25 -0.39 -2.22
CA THR A 5 12.91 -0.69 -0.83
C THR A 5 12.87 0.63 -0.10
N CYS A 6 11.79 0.89 0.63
CA CYS A 6 11.63 2.10 1.42
C CYS A 6 11.04 1.75 2.79
N THR A 7 11.36 2.58 3.79
CA THR A 7 10.73 2.55 5.11
C THR A 7 9.88 3.81 5.20
N PRO A 8 8.54 3.70 5.20
CA PRO A 8 7.66 4.87 5.33
C PRO A 8 7.94 5.63 6.63
N GLY A 9 8.12 6.94 6.54
CA GLY A 9 8.25 7.85 7.69
C GLY A 9 6.90 8.11 8.37
N GLN A 10 6.93 8.94 9.42
CA GLN A 10 5.78 9.16 10.30
C GLN A 10 4.55 9.73 9.58
N ASN A 11 4.77 10.48 8.50
CA ASN A 11 3.70 11.13 7.73
C ASN A 11 3.47 10.48 6.36
N ALA A 12 3.89 9.23 6.19
CA ALA A 12 3.72 8.54 4.92
C ALA A 12 2.24 8.34 4.55
N SER A 13 1.94 8.43 3.25
CA SER A 13 0.59 8.27 2.72
C SER A 13 0.61 7.84 1.24
N ALA A 14 -0.54 7.43 0.71
CA ALA A 14 -0.71 7.15 -0.71
C ALA A 14 -1.95 7.89 -1.24
N ALA A 15 -1.87 8.43 -2.46
CA ALA A 15 -2.93 9.20 -3.08
C ALA A 15 -3.03 8.93 -4.59
N TYR A 16 -4.26 8.94 -5.09
CA TYR A 16 -4.53 9.06 -6.52
C TYR A 16 -4.60 10.54 -6.91
N MET A 17 -3.91 10.92 -7.99
CA MET A 17 -3.89 12.28 -8.50
C MET A 17 -3.97 12.30 -10.03
N GLN A 18 -4.58 13.34 -10.59
CA GLN A 18 -4.49 13.68 -12.00
C GLN A 18 -3.42 14.76 -12.16
N ILE A 19 -2.29 14.44 -12.81
CA ILE A 19 -1.19 15.41 -13.04
C ILE A 19 -1.62 16.40 -14.12
N THR A 20 -2.26 15.87 -15.17
CA THR A 20 -2.98 16.61 -16.20
C THR A 20 -4.33 15.91 -16.44
N SER A 21 -5.17 16.42 -17.34
CA SER A 21 -6.41 15.75 -17.75
C SER A 21 -6.21 14.36 -18.36
N GLU A 22 -4.99 14.02 -18.77
CA GLU A 22 -4.67 12.80 -19.50
C GLU A 22 -3.73 11.86 -18.73
N ILE A 23 -3.17 12.31 -17.61
CA ILE A 23 -2.10 11.60 -16.90
C ILE A 23 -2.55 11.31 -15.45
N PRO A 24 -3.24 10.19 -15.21
CA PRO A 24 -3.47 9.69 -13.87
C PRO A 24 -2.16 9.17 -13.28
N ALA A 25 -1.95 9.42 -11.99
CA ALA A 25 -0.82 8.90 -11.24
C ALA A 25 -1.26 8.40 -9.86
N LEU A 26 -0.62 7.31 -9.42
CA LEU A 26 -0.59 6.93 -8.02
C LEU A 26 0.68 7.54 -7.42
N VAL A 27 0.53 8.33 -6.36
CA VAL A 27 1.63 8.93 -5.62
C VAL A 27 1.73 8.25 -4.25
N ILE A 28 2.92 7.78 -3.90
CA ILE A 28 3.26 7.25 -2.59
C ILE A 28 4.23 8.24 -1.94
N TYR A 29 3.76 8.90 -0.89
CA TYR A 29 4.57 9.77 -0.04
C TYR A 29 5.21 8.90 1.02
N THR A 30 6.53 8.69 0.94
CA THR A 30 7.26 7.86 1.92
C THR A 30 7.90 8.67 3.04
N ASP A 31 7.88 10.01 2.94
CA ASP A 31 8.50 10.96 3.89
C ASP A 31 10.02 10.74 4.07
N PRO A 32 10.92 11.56 3.48
CA PRO A 32 10.67 12.79 2.72
C PRO A 32 10.57 12.59 1.19
N VAL A 33 10.74 11.36 0.70
CA VAL A 33 10.77 11.04 -0.74
C VAL A 33 9.38 10.64 -1.23
N ASN A 34 9.10 10.91 -2.51
CA ASN A 34 7.88 10.50 -3.19
C ASN A 34 8.19 9.50 -4.30
N MET A 35 7.31 8.52 -4.47
CA MET A 35 7.30 7.63 -5.63
C MET A 35 6.03 7.89 -6.43
N ALA A 36 6.17 8.15 -7.72
CA ALA A 36 5.05 8.24 -8.65
C ALA A 36 5.03 7.01 -9.56
N VAL A 37 3.87 6.35 -9.64
CA VAL A 37 3.61 5.31 -10.63
C VAL A 37 2.80 5.93 -11.76
N GLN A 38 3.39 5.97 -12.95
CA GLN A 38 2.84 6.63 -14.14
C GLN A 38 2.36 5.63 -15.18
N LEU A 39 1.54 6.11 -16.12
CA LEU A 39 1.12 5.35 -17.29
C LEU A 39 2.34 4.85 -18.09
N PRO A 40 2.50 3.53 -18.28
CA PRO A 40 3.60 3.00 -19.08
C PRO A 40 3.49 3.48 -20.55
N PRO A 41 4.60 3.90 -21.19
CA PRO A 41 4.58 4.50 -22.53
C PRO A 41 4.54 3.43 -23.65
N PHE A 42 3.62 2.46 -23.56
CA PHE A 42 3.41 1.42 -24.56
C PHE A 42 1.91 1.11 -24.75
N PRO A 43 1.49 0.57 -25.92
CA PRO A 43 0.09 0.22 -26.16
C PRO A 43 -0.47 -0.78 -25.14
N GLY A 44 -1.61 -0.46 -24.52
CA GLY A 44 -2.20 -1.28 -23.44
C GLY A 44 -1.59 -1.06 -22.06
N GLY A 45 -0.70 -0.07 -21.89
CA GLY A 45 -0.10 0.29 -20.61
C GLY A 45 -1.12 0.69 -19.54
N ASP A 46 -2.27 1.21 -19.95
CA ASP A 46 -3.43 1.52 -19.10
C ASP A 46 -4.00 0.28 -18.42
N GLN A 47 -4.22 -0.80 -19.18
CA GLN A 47 -4.71 -2.07 -18.63
C GLN A 47 -3.70 -2.71 -17.68
N VAL A 48 -2.41 -2.61 -18.01
CA VAL A 48 -1.31 -3.05 -17.14
C VAL A 48 -1.31 -2.25 -15.83
N LEU A 49 -1.44 -0.92 -15.91
CA LEU A 49 -1.48 -0.05 -14.74
C LEU A 49 -2.72 -0.33 -13.87
N VAL A 50 -3.90 -0.54 -14.48
CA VAL A 50 -5.13 -0.94 -13.76
C VAL A 50 -4.93 -2.24 -12.99
N ARG A 51 -4.38 -3.27 -13.64
CA ARG A 51 -4.09 -4.55 -12.99
C ARG A 51 -3.08 -4.37 -11.86
N PHE A 52 -1.99 -3.65 -12.11
CA PHE A 52 -0.94 -3.38 -11.13
C PHE A 52 -1.51 -2.68 -9.88
N CYS A 53 -2.28 -1.60 -10.04
CA CYS A 53 -2.88 -0.87 -8.92
C CYS A 53 -3.83 -1.76 -8.09
N ARG A 54 -4.61 -2.65 -8.72
CA ARG A 54 -5.47 -3.61 -8.00
C ARG A 54 -4.66 -4.64 -7.21
N GLU A 55 -3.58 -5.15 -7.79
CA GLU A 55 -2.68 -6.07 -7.11
C GLU A 55 -1.98 -5.38 -5.93
N LEU A 56 -1.47 -4.17 -6.14
CA LEU A 56 -0.85 -3.36 -5.10
C LEU A 56 -1.80 -3.11 -3.92
N ALA A 57 -3.03 -2.67 -4.18
CA ALA A 57 -4.02 -2.43 -3.13
C ALA A 57 -4.32 -3.70 -2.32
N ARG A 58 -4.50 -4.84 -3.01
CA ARG A 58 -4.78 -6.13 -2.37
C ARG A 58 -3.62 -6.61 -1.49
N GLU A 59 -2.39 -6.56 -1.99
CA GLU A 59 -1.23 -7.02 -1.21
C GLU A 59 -0.87 -6.05 -0.07
N ALA A 60 -1.08 -4.74 -0.27
CA ALA A 60 -0.92 -3.75 0.80
C ALA A 60 -1.91 -3.97 1.94
N ALA A 61 -3.19 -4.28 1.64
CA ALA A 61 -4.19 -4.60 2.64
C ALA A 61 -3.79 -5.84 3.46
N LYS A 62 -3.37 -6.93 2.79
CA LYS A 62 -2.89 -8.14 3.50
C LYS A 62 -1.71 -7.88 4.43
N LEU A 63 -0.78 -7.00 4.03
CA LEU A 63 0.34 -6.62 4.89
C LEU A 63 -0.14 -5.86 6.13
N ALA A 64 -1.10 -4.93 5.97
CA ALA A 64 -1.71 -4.24 7.10
C ALA A 64 -2.39 -5.23 8.05
N ASP A 65 -3.23 -6.12 7.54
CA ASP A 65 -3.92 -7.15 8.33
C ASP A 65 -2.92 -8.03 9.12
N ALA A 66 -1.80 -8.43 8.48
CA ALA A 66 -0.77 -9.23 9.13
C ALA A 66 -0.04 -8.48 10.25
N LEU A 67 0.22 -7.19 10.08
CA LEU A 67 0.85 -6.34 11.10
C LEU A 67 -0.10 -6.08 12.28
N GLU A 68 -1.40 -5.88 12.03
CA GLU A 68 -2.41 -5.74 13.06
C GLU A 68 -2.60 -7.04 13.86
N ALA A 69 -2.68 -8.18 13.17
CA ALA A 69 -2.77 -9.49 13.81
C ALA A 69 -1.55 -9.80 14.69
N SER A 70 -0.36 -9.37 14.26
CA SER A 70 0.88 -9.48 15.06
C SER A 70 0.85 -8.62 16.32
N GLN A 71 0.24 -7.43 16.25
CA GLN A 71 0.07 -6.54 17.41
C GLN A 71 -1.01 -7.04 18.39
N ALA A 72 -2.00 -7.78 17.91
CA ALA A 72 -3.07 -8.38 18.71
C ALA A 72 -2.66 -9.62 19.55
N GLY A 73 -1.36 -9.78 19.87
CA GLY A 73 -0.83 -10.86 20.70
C GLY A 73 -1.60 -11.11 22.01
N PRO A 74 -1.35 -12.25 22.71
CA PRO A 74 -2.31 -13.20 23.33
C PRO A 74 -3.18 -12.70 24.50
N ARG A 75 -3.38 -11.39 24.66
CA ARG A 75 -4.16 -10.78 25.75
C ARG A 75 -5.64 -11.15 25.73
N HIS A 76 -6.17 -11.65 24.62
CA HIS A 76 -7.57 -12.11 24.55
C HIS A 76 -7.78 -13.56 25.02
N ARG A 77 -6.72 -14.33 25.34
CA ARG A 77 -6.87 -15.73 25.81
C ARG A 77 -6.94 -15.88 27.32
N LEU A 78 -6.69 -14.81 28.09
CA LEU A 78 -6.64 -14.85 29.55
C LEU A 78 -7.94 -14.37 30.23
N ALA A 79 -8.93 -13.88 29.47
CA ALA A 79 -10.18 -13.36 30.04
C ALA A 79 -11.31 -14.39 30.15
N ASP A 80 -11.20 -15.55 29.49
CA ASP A 80 -12.25 -16.59 29.48
C ASP A 80 -11.99 -17.75 30.47
N GLY A 81 -11.04 -17.58 31.41
CA GLY A 81 -10.44 -18.71 32.14
C GLY A 81 -10.53 -18.70 33.68
N GLU A 82 -11.21 -17.76 34.32
CA GLU A 82 -11.38 -17.79 35.79
C GLU A 82 -12.83 -17.43 36.17
N GLY A 83 -13.66 -18.46 36.21
CA GLY A 83 -15.06 -18.42 36.64
C GLY A 83 -15.57 -19.82 36.93
N LEU A 84 -14.90 -20.52 37.85
CA LEU A 84 -15.37 -21.75 38.49
C LEU A 84 -15.17 -21.65 40.00
#